data_AF-A0AB35JPM7-F1
#
_entry.id   AF-A0AB35JPM7-F1
#
_cell.length_a   1.000
_cell.length_b   1.000
_cell.length_c   1.000
_cell.angle_alpha   90.00
_cell.angle_beta   90.00
_cell.angle_gamma   90.00
#
_symmetry.space_group_name_H-M   'P 1'
#
loop_
_entity.id
_entity.type
_entity.pdbx_description
1 polymer ?
#
loop_
_entity_poly.entity_id
_entity_poly.type
_entity_poly.pdbx_seq_one_letter_code
_entity_poly.pdbx_strand_id
1 'polypeptide(L)'
;MSAQKYSVNQHLIETLLSWVKSGEIAIPEIQRPFVWDASKVRDLMDSLYQGFPVGYIIAWRNPTVKLKDGSLAEGKKVLIDGQQRITALTAAIAGQQVINQDYQQVRIRIAFHPIEERFEVSNPAIEKDKAWFADIAPIVNGELKSHKAARDYLAANPDLNEDLVYERLDRLCDITKKQIGLIELAADLDIETVTEIFIRINSKGVVLSQADFVMSKIAANEEFDGNTLRKAIDYFCHLSIAPEFYAHIENNDKAFVQTDYFKAMRWLRGENDDLYDPSYSDMLRVAFTTKFNRGRLSDLVGLLSGRNFDTRSYEKEIEEESFRVLSEGVREFINETHFKRFLMIIRSAGFVDSSMIGSVNALNFAYVLYLKLKRDLGNNPNIESWVRRWFVMSLLTGRYSGSPESRFDKDIKAVHERKFEEVLGEIEAAELSDAFWDFGLPQSLTTSSVNAPAIKVFWAAQANRGDKGFLSKDITVRDMLTHHGDIHHIFPKNFLKQRGLQRSKYNQVANYVYVQQEVNIKIGHTAPAAYMADVLAQCDSGLARYGAITRLDDLKVNLASNCLPEDLAAYQPEQFEAFLAERRRLMAQKIKQYYWGL
;
A
#
# COMPACT_ATOMS: atom_id res chain seq x y z
N MET A 1 -24.71 -13.78 30.40
CA MET A 1 -23.86 -12.57 30.47
C MET A 1 -22.69 -12.81 29.54
N SER A 2 -22.47 -11.95 28.54
CA SER A 2 -21.29 -12.07 27.68
C SER A 2 -20.04 -11.92 28.56
N ALA A 3 -19.16 -12.92 28.58
CA ALA A 3 -17.88 -12.80 29.27
C ALA A 3 -17.12 -11.58 28.75
N GLN A 4 -16.50 -10.82 29.66
CA GLN A 4 -15.69 -9.67 29.30
C GLN A 4 -14.46 -10.17 28.51
N LYS A 5 -14.28 -9.66 27.29
CA LYS A 5 -13.25 -10.12 26.33
C LYS A 5 -11.85 -9.54 26.59
N TYR A 6 -11.66 -8.81 27.68
CA TYR A 6 -10.41 -8.13 28.02
C TYR A 6 -10.29 -7.92 29.53
N SER A 7 -9.08 -7.75 30.02
CA SER A 7 -8.77 -7.28 31.37
C SER A 7 -8.00 -5.97 31.32
N VAL A 8 -8.23 -5.09 32.28
CA VAL A 8 -7.49 -3.82 32.42
C VAL A 8 -6.62 -3.91 33.66
N ASN A 9 -5.31 -3.86 33.46
CA ASN A 9 -4.30 -3.92 34.50
C ASN A 9 -3.51 -2.61 34.50
N GLN A 10 -2.85 -2.30 35.62
CA GLN A 10 -1.89 -1.19 35.70
C GLN A 10 -0.52 -1.77 36.03
N HIS A 11 0.49 -1.36 35.26
CA HIS A 11 1.87 -1.80 35.46
C HIS A 11 2.80 -0.59 35.56
N LEU A 12 3.90 -0.76 36.28
CA LEU A 12 4.97 0.23 36.32
C LEU A 12 5.68 0.24 34.96
N ILE A 13 6.19 1.40 34.56
CA ILE A 13 6.96 1.55 33.31
C ILE A 13 8.17 0.62 33.30
N GLU A 14 8.88 0.48 34.43
CA GLU A 14 9.99 -0.47 34.57
C GLU A 14 9.59 -1.93 34.29
N THR A 15 8.38 -2.33 34.70
CA THR A 15 7.87 -3.69 34.45
C THR A 15 7.65 -3.93 32.96
N LEU A 16 7.04 -2.96 32.27
CA LEU A 16 6.83 -3.05 30.81
C LEU A 16 8.14 -3.05 30.03
N LEU A 17 9.10 -2.19 30.41
CA LEU A 17 10.42 -2.17 29.79
C LEU A 17 11.17 -3.50 30.00
N SER A 18 11.02 -4.11 31.17
CA SER A 18 11.56 -5.46 31.43
C SER A 18 10.94 -6.53 30.54
N TRP A 19 9.61 -6.50 30.35
CA TRP A 19 8.90 -7.42 29.44
C TRP A 19 9.30 -7.24 27.98
N VAL A 20 9.54 -6.01 27.53
CA VAL A 20 10.07 -5.74 26.20
C VAL A 20 11.50 -6.27 26.07
N LYS A 21 12.35 -6.01 27.07
CA LYS A 21 13.76 -6.43 27.07
C LYS A 21 13.93 -7.95 27.12
N SER A 22 13.04 -8.66 27.82
CA SER A 22 13.04 -10.12 27.91
C SER A 22 12.34 -10.80 26.73
N GLY A 23 11.68 -10.04 25.84
CA GLY A 23 10.92 -10.59 24.72
C GLY A 23 9.57 -11.21 25.12
N GLU A 24 9.08 -10.98 26.34
CA GLU A 24 7.74 -11.40 26.78
C GLU A 24 6.65 -10.61 26.03
N ILE A 25 6.87 -9.31 25.85
CA ILE A 25 6.08 -8.47 24.95
C ILE A 25 6.86 -8.32 23.64
N ALA A 26 6.38 -9.03 22.62
CA ALA A 26 6.76 -8.78 21.24
C ALA A 26 6.13 -7.45 20.80
N ILE A 27 6.98 -6.47 20.51
CA ILE A 27 6.57 -5.29 19.78
C ILE A 27 6.55 -5.68 18.29
N PRO A 28 5.37 -5.69 17.62
CA PRO A 28 5.23 -5.93 16.19
C PRO A 28 6.25 -5.28 15.27
N GLU A 29 6.84 -4.19 15.73
CA GLU A 29 7.53 -3.18 14.94
C GLU A 29 8.97 -2.96 15.38
N ILE A 30 9.66 -3.95 15.97
CA ILE A 30 11.13 -3.83 16.11
C ILE A 30 11.85 -3.63 14.74
N GLN A 31 11.13 -3.66 13.62
CA GLN A 31 11.58 -3.20 12.30
C GLN A 31 10.55 -2.38 11.48
N ARG A 32 9.53 -1.77 12.10
CA ARG A 32 8.96 -0.58 11.43
C ARG A 32 9.77 0.62 11.88
N PRO A 33 10.05 1.54 10.96
CA PRO A 33 10.65 2.78 11.34
C PRO A 33 9.85 3.49 12.43
N PHE A 34 10.51 3.85 13.52
CA PHE A 34 10.00 4.74 14.54
C PHE A 34 9.63 6.08 13.88
N VAL A 35 8.34 6.43 13.92
CA VAL A 35 7.79 7.57 13.18
C VAL A 35 7.57 8.80 14.04
N TRP A 36 7.71 8.66 15.36
CA TRP A 36 7.72 9.81 16.25
C TRP A 36 9.04 10.56 16.11
N ASP A 37 8.93 11.87 15.89
CA ASP A 37 10.07 12.77 16.05
C ASP A 37 10.50 12.82 17.53
N ALA A 38 11.73 13.29 17.76
CA ALA A 38 12.28 13.39 19.11
C ALA A 38 11.48 14.35 20.02
N SER A 39 10.75 15.31 19.45
CA SER A 39 9.93 16.26 20.23
C SER A 39 8.72 15.55 20.86
N LYS A 40 8.06 14.64 20.14
CA LYS A 40 6.99 13.80 20.72
C LYS A 40 7.51 12.88 21.83
N VAL A 41 8.73 12.37 21.70
CA VAL A 41 9.38 11.59 22.77
C VAL A 41 9.61 12.46 24.00
N ARG A 42 10.09 13.70 23.81
CA ARG A 42 10.24 14.69 24.89
C ARG A 42 8.91 15.00 25.58
N ASP A 43 7.83 15.24 24.82
CA ASP A 43 6.51 15.55 25.39
C ASP A 43 5.94 14.37 26.20
N LEU A 44 6.25 13.13 25.81
CA LEU A 44 5.91 11.93 26.59
C LEU A 44 6.68 11.90 27.93
N MET A 45 7.98 12.23 27.93
CA MET A 45 8.77 12.27 29.17
C MET A 45 8.26 13.37 30.11
N ASP A 46 7.96 14.55 29.57
CA ASP A 46 7.37 15.66 30.33
C ASP A 46 6.03 15.25 30.95
N SER A 47 5.15 14.64 30.16
CA SER A 47 3.86 14.13 30.66
C SER A 47 4.02 13.16 31.83
N LEU A 48 4.98 12.25 31.77
CA LEU A 48 5.25 11.30 32.85
C LEU A 48 5.83 11.98 34.09
N TYR A 49 6.73 12.94 33.91
CA TYR A 49 7.33 13.71 35.00
C TYR A 49 6.30 14.57 35.74
N GLN A 50 5.36 15.17 35.01
CA GLN A 50 4.24 15.94 35.57
C GLN A 50 3.12 15.05 36.14
N GLY A 51 3.15 13.73 35.88
CA GLY A 51 2.11 12.79 36.33
C GLY A 51 0.83 12.88 35.52
N PHE A 52 0.90 13.37 34.28
CA PHE A 52 -0.23 13.41 33.36
C PHE A 52 -0.52 12.01 32.78
N PRO A 53 -1.79 11.71 32.45
CA PRO A 53 -2.15 10.44 31.86
C PRO A 53 -1.57 10.31 30.44
N VAL A 54 -0.85 9.22 30.19
CA VAL A 54 -0.22 8.91 28.89
C VAL A 54 -0.98 7.84 28.07
N GLY A 55 -2.23 7.60 28.45
CA GLY A 55 -3.15 6.65 27.81
C GLY A 55 -2.93 5.19 28.19
N TYR A 56 -3.50 4.28 27.40
CA TYR A 56 -3.42 2.82 27.58
C TYR A 56 -2.55 2.16 26.52
N ILE A 57 -1.98 1.02 26.86
CA ILE A 57 -1.30 0.08 25.97
C ILE A 57 -2.25 -1.10 25.77
N ILE A 58 -2.35 -1.64 24.56
CA ILE A 58 -3.19 -2.80 24.29
C ILE A 58 -2.29 -3.94 23.85
N ALA A 59 -2.40 -5.09 24.50
CA ALA A 59 -1.69 -6.30 24.12
C ALA A 59 -2.66 -7.46 23.95
N TRP A 60 -2.33 -8.38 23.05
CA TRP A 60 -3.02 -9.65 22.90
C TRP A 60 -2.04 -10.79 23.12
N ARG A 61 -2.46 -11.79 23.87
CA ARG A 61 -1.64 -12.96 24.16
C ARG A 61 -1.87 -14.00 23.07
N ASN A 62 -0.78 -14.50 22.48
CA ASN A 62 -0.90 -15.60 21.55
C ASN A 62 -1.43 -16.85 22.25
N PRO A 63 -2.25 -17.67 21.55
CA PRO A 63 -2.70 -18.95 22.07
C PRO A 63 -1.53 -19.87 22.43
N THR A 64 -1.74 -20.72 23.43
CA THR A 64 -0.78 -21.75 23.86
C THR A 64 -0.57 -22.77 22.73
N VAL A 65 0.69 -23.04 22.38
CA VAL A 65 1.07 -23.96 21.28
C VAL A 65 1.44 -25.33 21.85
N LYS A 66 0.99 -26.39 21.18
CA LYS A 66 1.38 -27.77 21.52
C LYS A 66 2.71 -28.12 20.83
N LEU A 67 3.69 -28.53 21.62
CA LEU A 67 5.03 -28.90 21.16
C LEU A 67 5.09 -30.36 20.68
N LYS A 68 6.14 -30.70 19.91
CA LYS A 68 6.34 -32.04 19.32
C LYS A 68 6.41 -33.16 20.37
N ASP A 69 6.78 -32.83 21.60
CA ASP A 69 6.86 -33.73 22.75
C ASP A 69 5.54 -33.83 23.55
N GLY A 70 4.49 -33.12 23.13
CA GLY A 70 3.18 -33.10 23.76
C GLY A 70 3.01 -32.06 24.88
N SER A 71 4.06 -31.31 25.24
CA SER A 71 4.00 -30.23 26.22
C SER A 71 3.37 -28.95 25.65
N LEU A 72 2.98 -28.02 26.53
CA LEU A 72 2.32 -26.76 26.17
C LEU A 72 3.27 -25.58 26.40
N ALA A 73 3.44 -24.73 25.37
CA ALA A 73 4.19 -23.49 25.47
C ALA A 73 3.24 -22.29 25.51
N GLU A 74 3.35 -21.43 26.53
CA GLU A 74 2.59 -20.18 26.60
C GLU A 74 3.01 -19.22 25.46
N GLY A 75 2.03 -18.61 24.80
CA GLY A 75 2.29 -17.67 23.72
C GLY A 75 2.78 -16.31 24.22
N LYS A 76 3.77 -15.72 23.53
CA LYS A 76 4.24 -14.35 23.77
C LYS A 76 3.10 -13.33 23.66
N LYS A 77 3.16 -12.24 24.45
CA LYS A 77 2.23 -11.11 24.32
C LYS A 77 2.64 -10.28 23.10
N VAL A 78 1.71 -10.02 22.19
CA VAL A 78 1.91 -9.15 21.05
C VAL A 78 1.29 -7.80 21.36
N LEU A 79 2.10 -6.75 21.31
CA LEU A 79 1.61 -5.40 21.46
C LEU A 79 0.74 -5.02 20.26
N ILE A 80 -0.45 -4.47 20.47
CA ILE A 80 -1.35 -4.08 19.38
C ILE A 80 -1.46 -2.56 19.30
N ASP A 81 -1.52 -1.86 20.43
CA ASP A 81 -1.58 -0.39 20.47
C ASP A 81 -0.68 0.18 21.58
N GLY A 82 -0.25 1.43 21.41
CA GLY A 82 0.70 2.09 22.32
C GLY A 82 2.16 1.82 21.96
N GLN A 83 2.39 1.41 20.73
CA GLN A 83 3.68 0.92 20.30
C GLN A 83 4.72 2.02 20.13
N GLN A 84 4.40 3.14 19.48
CA GLN A 84 5.30 4.30 19.43
C GLN A 84 5.61 4.83 20.85
N ARG A 85 4.66 4.73 21.79
CA ARG A 85 4.88 5.09 23.20
C ARG A 85 5.87 4.15 23.87
N ILE A 86 5.69 2.83 23.75
CA ILE A 86 6.63 1.86 24.28
C ILE A 86 8.02 2.03 23.66
N THR A 87 8.13 2.17 22.34
CA THR A 87 9.42 2.39 21.67
C THR A 87 10.08 3.70 22.13
N ALA A 88 9.31 4.77 22.33
CA ALA A 88 9.80 6.04 22.87
C ALA A 88 10.35 5.88 24.31
N LEU A 89 9.68 5.10 25.16
CA LEU A 89 10.17 4.78 26.51
C LEU A 89 11.46 3.97 26.44
N THR A 90 11.52 2.97 25.58
CA THR A 90 12.72 2.16 25.37
C THR A 90 13.89 3.01 24.85
N ALA A 91 13.63 4.00 23.99
CA ALA A 91 14.64 4.91 23.47
C ALA A 91 15.16 5.89 24.53
N ALA A 92 14.25 6.61 25.20
CA ALA A 92 14.59 7.73 26.10
C ALA A 92 14.94 7.29 27.53
N ILE A 93 14.34 6.20 28.04
CA ILE A 93 14.57 5.72 29.40
C ILE A 93 15.62 4.62 29.41
N ALA A 94 15.38 3.53 28.66
CA ALA A 94 16.32 2.42 28.63
C ALA A 94 17.57 2.73 27.82
N GLY A 95 17.54 3.80 27.03
CA GLY A 95 18.68 4.21 26.24
C GLY A 95 19.00 3.18 25.17
N GLN A 96 18.03 2.77 24.37
CA GLN A 96 18.26 1.91 23.22
C GLN A 96 18.23 2.72 21.93
N GLN A 97 18.98 2.25 20.93
CA GLN A 97 18.84 2.79 19.58
C GLN A 97 17.52 2.31 18.97
N VAL A 98 16.91 3.17 18.16
CA VAL A 98 15.70 2.85 17.39
C VAL A 98 16.00 2.95 15.91
N ILE A 99 15.27 2.19 15.11
CA ILE A 99 15.35 2.27 13.64
C ILE A 99 14.38 3.35 13.19
N ASN A 100 14.83 4.41 12.52
CA ASN A 100 13.97 5.49 11.99
C ASN A 100 13.40 5.14 10.59
N GLN A 101 12.62 6.06 10.00
CA GLN A 101 12.02 5.97 8.64
C GLN A 101 12.99 5.63 7.52
N ASP A 102 14.27 5.96 7.70
CA ASP A 102 15.34 5.68 6.75
C ASP A 102 16.08 4.36 7.09
N TYR A 103 15.52 3.54 7.96
CA TYR A 103 16.13 2.34 8.54
C TYR A 103 17.51 2.56 9.16
N GLN A 104 17.75 3.76 9.71
CA GLN A 104 18.97 4.09 10.43
C GLN A 104 18.80 3.81 11.91
N GLN A 105 19.80 3.19 12.52
CA GLN A 105 19.91 3.11 13.97
C GLN A 105 20.24 4.51 14.51
N VAL A 106 19.24 5.16 15.08
CA VAL A 106 19.37 6.48 15.69
C VAL A 106 19.22 6.38 17.20
N ARG A 107 19.97 7.23 17.91
CA ARG A 107 19.85 7.38 19.36
C ARG A 107 19.12 8.69 19.68
N ILE A 108 17.91 8.57 20.20
CA ILE A 108 17.13 9.70 20.70
C ILE A 108 17.62 10.04 22.10
N ARG A 109 18.11 11.25 22.29
CA ARG A 109 18.58 11.76 23.59
C ARG A 109 17.69 12.89 24.04
N ILE A 110 17.08 12.73 25.21
CA ILE A 110 16.24 13.74 25.84
C ILE A 110 17.04 14.35 26.97
N ALA A 111 17.14 15.68 26.97
CA ALA A 111 17.82 16.45 27.99
C ALA A 111 16.84 16.93 29.06
N PHE A 112 17.35 17.17 30.27
CA PHE A 112 16.55 17.66 31.41
C PHE A 112 17.26 18.81 32.12
N HIS A 113 16.50 19.90 32.34
CA HIS A 113 16.93 21.03 33.14
C HIS A 113 16.36 20.89 34.57
N PRO A 114 17.18 20.60 35.59
CA PRO A 114 16.67 20.30 36.93
C PRO A 114 16.02 21.49 37.64
N ILE A 115 16.47 22.72 37.36
CA ILE A 115 15.91 23.93 37.98
C ILE A 115 14.62 24.40 37.30
N GLU A 116 14.59 24.48 35.96
CA GLU A 116 13.37 24.80 35.20
C GLU A 116 12.36 23.64 35.12
N GLU A 117 12.75 22.42 35.52
CA GLU A 117 11.97 21.19 35.37
C GLU A 117 11.50 20.94 33.94
N ARG A 118 12.34 21.28 32.96
CA ARG A 118 12.02 21.24 31.53
C ARG A 118 12.79 20.15 30.81
N PHE A 119 12.10 19.48 29.89
CA PHE A 119 12.71 18.54 28.95
C PHE A 119 12.91 19.18 27.57
N GLU A 120 14.03 18.86 26.92
CA GLU A 120 14.30 19.27 25.54
C GLU A 120 14.96 18.14 24.74
N VAL A 121 14.88 18.23 23.41
CA VAL A 121 15.65 17.33 22.55
C VAL A 121 17.12 17.74 22.59
N SER A 122 18.00 16.80 22.93
CA SER A 122 19.43 17.07 23.06
C SER A 122 20.03 17.53 21.72
N ASN A 123 20.87 18.57 21.79
CA ASN A 123 21.54 19.18 20.64
C ASN A 123 22.93 19.70 21.04
N PRO A 124 23.80 20.08 20.08
CA PRO A 124 25.17 20.50 20.39
C PRO A 124 25.31 21.74 21.30
N ALA A 125 24.27 22.57 21.40
CA ALA A 125 24.26 23.70 22.33
C ALA A 125 23.95 23.23 23.75
N ILE A 126 22.93 22.38 23.93
CA ILE A 126 22.57 21.77 25.21
C ILE A 126 23.71 20.91 25.77
N GLU A 127 24.43 20.17 24.93
CA GLU A 127 25.58 19.36 25.36
C GLU A 127 26.71 20.19 26.00
N LYS A 128 26.83 21.48 25.64
CA LYS A 128 27.85 22.40 26.16
C LYS A 128 27.32 23.23 27.34
N ASP A 129 26.01 23.24 27.54
CA ASP A 129 25.36 24.01 28.58
C ASP A 129 25.30 23.20 29.88
N LYS A 130 26.05 23.67 30.88
CA LYS A 130 26.17 23.04 32.20
C LYS A 130 24.88 23.11 33.02
N ALA A 131 23.90 23.89 32.59
CA ALA A 131 22.59 23.95 33.22
C ALA A 131 21.75 22.68 32.95
N TRP A 132 22.13 21.85 31.97
CA TRP A 132 21.38 20.69 31.52
C TRP A 132 22.06 19.36 31.80
N PHE A 133 21.25 18.33 32.07
CA PHE A 133 21.63 16.95 31.82
C PHE A 133 21.31 16.62 30.35
N ALA A 134 22.34 16.47 29.51
CA ALA A 134 22.16 16.33 28.06
C ALA A 134 21.53 15.00 27.61
N ASP A 135 21.51 13.98 28.48
CA ASP A 135 20.83 12.70 28.26
C ASP A 135 20.34 12.15 29.61
N ILE A 136 19.02 11.95 29.75
CA ILE A 136 18.42 11.38 30.95
C ILE A 136 18.63 9.86 31.07
N ALA A 137 18.85 9.15 29.96
CA ALA A 137 18.82 7.68 29.94
C ALA A 137 19.79 7.06 30.95
N PRO A 138 21.09 7.47 31.03
CA PRO A 138 22.04 6.88 31.98
C PRO A 138 21.64 7.09 33.45
N ILE A 139 20.95 8.20 33.75
CA ILE A 139 20.51 8.50 35.12
C ILE A 139 19.32 7.62 35.47
N VAL A 140 18.32 7.57 34.59
CA VAL A 140 17.04 6.90 34.85
C VAL A 140 17.17 5.38 34.78
N ASN A 141 18.01 4.83 33.91
CA ASN A 141 18.27 3.39 33.84
C ASN A 141 19.24 2.88 34.94
N GLY A 142 19.83 3.79 35.71
CA GLY A 142 20.72 3.49 36.83
C GLY A 142 22.17 3.16 36.47
N GLU A 143 22.60 3.33 35.21
CA GLU A 143 24.00 3.26 34.78
C GLU A 143 24.85 4.33 35.48
N LEU A 144 24.31 5.55 35.59
CA LEU A 144 24.83 6.65 36.39
C LEU A 144 23.95 6.81 37.63
N LYS A 145 24.52 6.58 38.82
CA LYS A 145 23.79 6.76 40.07
C LYS A 145 23.36 8.22 40.25
N SER A 146 22.10 8.45 40.60
CA SER A 146 21.50 9.79 40.78
C SER A 146 22.34 10.70 41.68
N HIS A 147 22.84 10.18 42.81
CA HIS A 147 23.70 10.94 43.74
C HIS A 147 25.05 11.36 43.14
N LYS A 148 25.57 10.59 42.18
CA LYS A 148 26.79 10.96 41.45
C LYS A 148 26.47 12.04 40.41
N ALA A 149 25.38 11.88 39.67
CA ALA A 149 24.90 12.89 38.72
C ALA A 149 24.62 14.24 39.40
N ALA A 150 23.99 14.22 40.58
CA ALA A 150 23.72 15.41 41.40
C ALA A 150 25.02 16.15 41.79
N ARG A 151 26.01 15.39 42.30
CA ARG A 151 27.30 15.94 42.73
C ARG A 151 28.08 16.55 41.58
N ASP A 152 28.13 15.86 40.45
CA ASP A 152 28.83 16.33 39.25
C ASP A 152 28.16 17.62 38.70
N TYR A 153 26.83 17.70 38.76
CA TYR A 153 26.06 18.89 38.39
C TYR A 153 26.29 20.09 39.34
N LEU A 154 26.29 19.85 40.65
CA LEU A 154 26.55 20.88 41.67
C LEU A 154 27.99 21.39 41.62
N ALA A 155 28.96 20.53 41.31
CA ALA A 155 30.35 20.95 41.10
C ALA A 155 30.49 21.91 39.90
N ALA A 156 29.64 21.75 38.88
CA ALA A 156 29.58 22.64 37.73
C ALA A 156 28.74 23.91 37.98
N ASN A 157 27.85 23.89 38.98
CA ASN A 157 26.89 24.95 39.30
C ASN A 157 26.83 25.17 40.84
N PRO A 158 27.86 25.78 41.45
CA PRO A 158 28.05 25.79 42.90
C PRO A 158 27.05 26.65 43.68
N ASP A 159 26.35 27.57 43.02
CA ASP A 159 25.41 28.50 43.67
C ASP A 159 23.98 27.93 43.81
N LEU A 160 23.76 26.68 43.40
CA LEU A 160 22.44 26.04 43.41
C LEU A 160 22.15 25.31 44.73
N ASN A 161 20.87 25.23 45.08
CA ASN A 161 20.42 24.50 46.26
C ASN A 161 20.61 22.98 46.06
N GLU A 162 21.46 22.38 46.90
CA GLU A 162 21.78 20.95 46.86
C GLU A 162 20.55 20.06 47.03
N ASP A 163 19.75 20.28 48.09
CA ASP A 163 18.54 19.50 48.39
C ASP A 163 17.55 19.53 47.23
N LEU A 164 17.39 20.68 46.60
CA LEU A 164 16.51 20.85 45.43
C LEU A 164 16.99 19.97 44.26
N VAL A 165 18.28 19.96 43.95
CA VAL A 165 18.82 19.14 42.84
C VAL A 165 18.63 17.66 43.10
N TYR A 166 18.85 17.18 44.33
CA TYR A 166 18.57 15.79 44.69
C TYR A 166 17.10 15.44 44.54
N GLU A 167 16.19 16.28 45.06
CA GLU A 167 14.74 16.07 44.93
C GLU A 167 14.31 15.96 43.46
N ARG A 168 14.84 16.82 42.59
CA ARG A 168 14.51 16.84 41.15
C ARG A 168 15.04 15.63 40.40
N LEU A 169 16.22 15.14 40.75
CA LEU A 169 16.77 13.91 40.19
C LEU A 169 16.05 12.65 40.67
N ASP A 170 15.61 12.62 41.93
CA ASP A 170 14.78 11.53 42.44
C ASP A 170 13.42 11.52 41.73
N ARG A 171 12.79 12.68 41.55
CA ARG A 171 11.55 12.83 40.77
C ARG A 171 11.73 12.41 39.30
N LEU A 172 12.88 12.69 38.70
CA LEU A 172 13.23 12.21 37.35
C LEU A 172 13.32 10.68 37.30
N CYS A 173 13.97 10.05 38.29
CA CYS A 173 14.07 8.59 38.37
C CYS A 173 12.70 7.91 38.60
N ASP A 174 11.80 8.59 39.32
CA ASP A 174 10.44 8.12 39.59
C ASP A 174 9.54 8.02 38.36
N ILE A 175 9.96 8.53 37.19
CA ILE A 175 9.29 8.28 35.91
C ILE A 175 9.10 6.78 35.68
N THR A 176 10.10 5.96 36.02
CA THR A 176 10.04 4.49 35.85
C THR A 176 8.99 3.80 36.73
N LYS A 177 8.63 4.45 37.84
CA LYS A 177 7.62 3.99 38.82
C LYS A 177 6.22 4.52 38.50
N LYS A 178 6.05 5.32 37.44
CA LYS A 178 4.72 5.73 37.00
C LYS A 178 3.96 4.53 36.46
N GLN A 179 2.67 4.50 36.73
CA GLN A 179 1.77 3.46 36.24
C GLN A 179 1.23 3.83 34.87
N ILE A 180 1.15 2.84 33.98
CA ILE A 180 0.45 2.94 32.71
C ILE A 180 -0.54 1.79 32.59
N GLY A 181 -1.71 2.08 32.02
CA GLY A 181 -2.76 1.07 31.85
C GLY A 181 -2.41 0.10 30.72
N LEU A 182 -2.55 -1.20 30.98
CA LEU A 182 -2.44 -2.27 30.00
C LEU A 182 -3.81 -2.95 29.85
N ILE A 183 -4.35 -2.93 28.64
CA ILE A 183 -5.53 -3.69 28.25
C ILE A 183 -5.02 -5.00 27.64
N GLU A 184 -5.25 -6.11 28.32
CA GLU A 184 -4.96 -7.45 27.81
C GLU A 184 -6.22 -8.04 27.20
N LEU A 185 -6.17 -8.29 25.89
CA LEU A 185 -7.23 -9.02 25.18
C LEU A 185 -7.14 -10.51 25.50
N ALA A 186 -8.30 -11.16 25.64
CA ALA A 186 -8.36 -12.58 25.96
C ALA A 186 -7.67 -13.43 24.88
N ALA A 187 -6.96 -14.47 25.31
CA ALA A 187 -6.12 -15.31 24.43
C ALA A 187 -6.95 -16.17 23.45
N ASP A 188 -8.22 -16.42 23.77
CA ASP A 188 -9.16 -17.21 22.98
C ASP A 188 -9.86 -16.40 21.86
N LEU A 189 -9.63 -15.07 21.81
CA LEU A 189 -10.16 -14.24 20.74
C LEU A 189 -9.53 -14.60 19.40
N ASP A 190 -10.38 -14.74 18.38
CA ASP A 190 -9.91 -14.80 17.01
C ASP A 190 -9.35 -13.45 16.55
N ILE A 191 -8.48 -13.51 15.55
CA ILE A 191 -7.76 -12.34 15.02
C ILE A 191 -8.73 -11.34 14.40
N GLU A 192 -9.81 -11.78 13.75
CA GLU A 192 -10.82 -10.88 13.19
C GLU A 192 -11.46 -10.02 14.28
N THR A 193 -11.80 -10.61 15.42
CA THR A 193 -12.31 -9.92 16.61
C THR A 193 -11.25 -9.00 17.20
N VAL A 194 -9.99 -9.42 17.29
CA VAL A 194 -8.88 -8.57 17.79
C VAL A 194 -8.68 -7.35 16.88
N THR A 195 -8.69 -7.53 15.57
CA THR A 195 -8.60 -6.45 14.59
C THR A 195 -9.82 -5.54 14.64
N GLU A 196 -11.03 -6.07 14.80
CA GLU A 196 -12.24 -5.27 14.96
C GLU A 196 -12.20 -4.43 16.25
N ILE A 197 -11.78 -5.04 17.37
CA ILE A 197 -11.56 -4.35 18.64
C ILE A 197 -10.56 -3.21 18.43
N PHE A 198 -9.44 -3.48 17.74
CA PHE A 198 -8.44 -2.46 17.43
C PHE A 198 -9.01 -1.33 16.58
N ILE A 199 -9.66 -1.63 15.46
CA ILE A 199 -10.25 -0.62 14.55
C ILE A 199 -11.24 0.28 15.31
N ARG A 200 -12.05 -0.31 16.19
CA ARG A 200 -13.03 0.42 17.00
C ARG A 200 -12.37 1.30 18.06
N ILE A 201 -11.27 0.86 18.66
CA ILE A 201 -10.54 1.64 19.66
C ILE A 201 -9.71 2.75 19.00
N ASN A 202 -9.11 2.48 17.84
CA ASN A 202 -8.18 3.37 17.15
C ASN A 202 -8.84 4.26 16.09
N SER A 203 -10.11 4.64 16.27
CA SER A 203 -10.89 5.42 15.28
C SER A 203 -10.36 6.83 14.99
N LYS A 204 -9.29 7.26 15.67
CA LYS A 204 -8.58 8.53 15.48
C LYS A 204 -7.05 8.37 15.30
N GLY A 205 -6.54 7.14 15.32
CA GLY A 205 -5.11 6.79 15.14
C GLY A 205 -4.85 6.07 13.81
N VAL A 206 -3.62 5.58 13.61
CA VAL A 206 -3.28 4.76 12.43
C VAL A 206 -3.99 3.41 12.55
N VAL A 207 -4.83 3.07 11.57
CA VAL A 207 -5.56 1.80 11.51
C VAL A 207 -4.55 0.66 11.25
N LEU A 208 -4.53 -0.34 12.13
CA LEU A 208 -3.67 -1.51 12.04
C LEU A 208 -4.38 -2.56 11.19
N SER A 209 -3.78 -2.88 10.06
CA SER A 209 -4.36 -3.77 9.05
C SER A 209 -4.15 -5.24 9.40
N GLN A 210 -4.88 -6.16 8.76
CA GLN A 210 -4.60 -7.61 8.89
C GLN A 210 -3.17 -7.96 8.45
N ALA A 211 -2.64 -7.25 7.45
CA ALA A 211 -1.24 -7.41 7.02
C ALA A 211 -0.26 -6.99 8.14
N ASP A 212 -0.63 -6.05 9.00
CA ASP A 212 0.21 -5.63 10.13
C ASP A 212 0.32 -6.75 11.16
N PHE A 213 -0.79 -7.46 11.44
CA PHE A 213 -0.76 -8.64 12.29
C PHE A 213 0.12 -9.75 11.70
N VAL A 214 0.05 -9.98 10.38
CA VAL A 214 0.95 -10.91 9.69
C VAL A 214 2.41 -10.50 9.88
N MET A 215 2.75 -9.24 9.59
CA MET A 215 4.12 -8.72 9.77
C MET A 215 4.59 -8.82 11.22
N SER A 216 3.69 -8.62 12.18
CA SER A 216 3.96 -8.79 13.62
C SER A 216 4.33 -10.23 13.96
N LYS A 217 3.56 -11.20 13.43
CA LYS A 217 3.82 -12.62 13.64
C LYS A 217 5.13 -13.05 13.02
N ILE A 218 5.39 -12.59 11.80
CA ILE A 218 6.67 -12.85 11.13
C ILE A 218 7.83 -12.29 11.98
N ALA A 219 7.71 -11.06 12.50
CA ALA A 219 8.77 -10.45 13.31
C ALA A 219 8.99 -11.14 14.66
N ALA A 220 7.93 -11.64 15.30
CA ALA A 220 8.00 -12.26 16.61
C ALA A 220 8.62 -13.68 16.58
N ASN A 221 8.77 -14.26 15.39
CA ASN A 221 9.33 -15.59 15.21
C ASN A 221 10.87 -15.53 15.10
N GLU A 222 11.52 -16.15 16.08
CA GLU A 222 12.99 -16.26 16.19
C GLU A 222 13.52 -17.61 15.68
N GLU A 223 12.64 -18.60 15.45
CA GLU A 223 13.03 -19.98 15.14
C GLU A 223 13.08 -20.30 13.64
N PHE A 224 12.25 -19.64 12.82
CA PHE A 224 12.03 -19.96 11.39
C PHE A 224 12.39 -18.78 10.48
N ASP A 225 13.46 -18.05 10.82
CA ASP A 225 13.97 -16.91 10.05
C ASP A 225 12.95 -15.78 9.83
N GLY A 226 11.98 -15.63 10.74
CA GLY A 226 10.92 -14.63 10.63
C GLY A 226 11.45 -13.20 10.44
N ASN A 227 12.48 -12.81 11.20
CA ASN A 227 13.15 -11.52 11.06
C ASN A 227 13.71 -11.29 9.63
N THR A 228 14.39 -12.30 9.07
CA THR A 228 14.94 -12.23 7.71
C THR A 228 13.84 -12.14 6.65
N LEU A 229 12.77 -12.93 6.79
CA LEU A 229 11.60 -12.88 5.91
C LEU A 229 10.93 -11.51 5.93
N ARG A 230 10.76 -10.92 7.12
CA ARG A 230 10.23 -9.57 7.27
C ARG A 230 11.06 -8.54 6.52
N LYS A 231 12.38 -8.52 6.75
CA LYS A 231 13.29 -7.62 6.04
C LYS A 231 13.18 -7.78 4.53
N ALA A 232 13.04 -9.01 4.04
CA ALA A 232 12.88 -9.27 2.61
C ALA A 232 11.62 -8.61 2.04
N ILE A 233 10.50 -8.67 2.76
CA ILE A 233 9.24 -8.01 2.37
C ILE A 233 9.43 -6.49 2.39
N ASP A 234 9.89 -5.94 3.52
CA ASP A 234 10.02 -4.49 3.72
C ASP A 234 11.01 -3.87 2.71
N TYR A 235 12.20 -4.47 2.55
CA TYR A 235 13.22 -3.97 1.63
C TYR A 235 12.82 -4.08 0.18
N PHE A 236 12.13 -5.15 -0.25
CA PHE A 236 11.65 -5.22 -1.62
C PHE A 236 10.65 -4.09 -1.91
N CYS A 237 9.64 -3.91 -1.05
CA CYS A 237 8.61 -2.89 -1.22
C CYS A 237 9.19 -1.46 -1.18
N HIS A 238 10.24 -1.25 -0.39
CA HIS A 238 10.92 0.04 -0.37
C HIS A 238 11.79 0.26 -1.62
N LEU A 239 12.56 -0.76 -2.03
CA LEU A 239 13.42 -0.70 -3.20
C LEU A 239 12.66 -0.59 -4.53
N SER A 240 11.42 -1.08 -4.61
CA SER A 240 10.60 -0.88 -5.82
C SER A 240 10.26 0.59 -6.05
N ILE A 241 10.20 1.40 -4.98
CA ILE A 241 9.88 2.83 -5.05
C ILE A 241 11.14 3.70 -5.03
N ALA A 242 12.14 3.31 -4.23
CA ALA A 242 13.38 4.04 -4.00
C ALA A 242 14.61 3.14 -4.26
N PRO A 243 14.97 2.88 -5.53
CA PRO A 243 16.13 2.07 -5.91
C PRO A 243 17.45 2.51 -5.28
N GLU A 244 17.61 3.82 -5.03
CA GLU A 244 18.78 4.42 -4.39
C GLU A 244 19.04 3.88 -2.97
N PHE A 245 17.99 3.37 -2.32
CA PHE A 245 18.09 2.74 -1.00
C PHE A 245 18.89 1.42 -1.03
N TYR A 246 19.16 0.86 -2.21
CA TYR A 246 19.98 -0.34 -2.35
C TYR A 246 21.35 -0.20 -1.69
N ALA A 247 22.02 0.93 -1.92
CA ALA A 247 23.34 1.20 -1.33
C ALA A 247 23.26 1.33 0.20
N HIS A 248 22.13 1.82 0.72
CA HIS A 248 21.90 1.92 2.16
C HIS A 248 21.81 0.54 2.82
N ILE A 249 21.07 -0.39 2.24
CA ILE A 249 20.99 -1.79 2.73
C ILE A 249 22.39 -2.44 2.65
N GLU A 250 23.08 -2.26 1.53
CA GLU A 250 24.41 -2.84 1.32
C GLU A 250 25.41 -2.36 2.38
N ASN A 251 25.31 -1.10 2.81
CA ASN A 251 26.22 -0.51 3.79
C ASN A 251 25.83 -0.80 5.25
N ASN A 252 24.54 -0.87 5.58
CA ASN A 252 24.07 -0.89 6.96
C ASN A 252 23.54 -2.26 7.43
N ASP A 253 23.14 -3.17 6.54
CA ASP A 253 22.61 -4.49 6.91
C ASP A 253 23.43 -5.63 6.27
N LYS A 254 24.67 -5.78 6.74
CA LYS A 254 25.61 -6.79 6.22
C LYS A 254 25.09 -8.22 6.37
N ALA A 255 24.27 -8.50 7.38
CA ALA A 255 23.68 -9.82 7.59
C ALA A 255 22.63 -10.12 6.51
N PHE A 256 21.71 -9.19 6.24
CA PHE A 256 20.70 -9.37 5.21
C PHE A 256 21.30 -9.48 3.80
N VAL A 257 22.36 -8.74 3.52
CA VAL A 257 23.07 -8.75 2.22
C VAL A 257 23.57 -10.15 1.82
N GLN A 258 23.86 -11.03 2.79
CA GLN A 258 24.33 -12.39 2.52
C GLN A 258 23.19 -13.37 2.20
N THR A 259 21.94 -12.98 2.45
CA THR A 259 20.77 -13.84 2.26
C THR A 259 20.43 -14.04 0.78
N ASP A 260 19.75 -15.14 0.48
CA ASP A 260 19.26 -15.39 -0.88
C ASP A 260 18.16 -14.41 -1.30
N TYR A 261 17.44 -13.81 -0.35
CA TYR A 261 16.48 -12.74 -0.62
C TYR A 261 17.16 -11.53 -1.24
N PHE A 262 18.24 -11.04 -0.61
CA PHE A 262 18.95 -9.88 -1.15
C PHE A 262 19.51 -10.17 -2.55
N LYS A 263 20.08 -11.37 -2.76
CA LYS A 263 20.55 -11.82 -4.09
C LYS A 263 19.42 -11.78 -5.13
N ALA A 264 18.23 -12.26 -4.78
CA ALA A 264 17.08 -12.32 -5.66
C ALA A 264 16.48 -10.94 -6.01
N MET A 265 16.69 -9.92 -5.17
CA MET A 265 16.18 -8.55 -5.40
C MET A 265 17.24 -7.54 -5.87
N ARG A 266 18.47 -7.98 -6.19
CA ARG A 266 19.55 -7.07 -6.65
C ARG A 266 19.22 -6.26 -7.90
N TRP A 267 18.34 -6.79 -8.74
CA TRP A 267 17.90 -6.14 -9.96
C TRP A 267 17.15 -4.82 -9.70
N LEU A 268 16.55 -4.65 -8.52
CA LEU A 268 15.83 -3.43 -8.14
C LEU A 268 16.73 -2.18 -8.10
N ARG A 269 18.05 -2.33 -7.94
CA ARG A 269 18.99 -1.19 -7.93
C ARG A 269 18.97 -0.33 -9.20
N GLY A 270 18.43 -0.87 -10.30
CA GLY A 270 18.30 -0.18 -11.58
C GLY A 270 16.88 -0.26 -12.14
N GLU A 271 15.91 -0.65 -11.32
CA GLU A 271 14.51 -0.68 -11.71
C GLU A 271 13.93 0.74 -11.58
N ASN A 272 13.28 1.24 -12.62
CA ASN A 272 12.64 2.57 -12.62
C ASN A 272 11.19 2.48 -13.11
N ASP A 273 10.62 1.28 -13.12
CA ASP A 273 9.27 0.99 -13.58
C ASP A 273 8.28 1.13 -12.41
N ASP A 274 7.36 2.09 -12.52
CA ASP A 274 6.37 2.40 -11.49
C ASP A 274 5.00 1.74 -11.75
N LEU A 275 4.90 0.86 -12.76
CA LEU A 275 3.61 0.26 -13.13
C LEU A 275 3.05 -0.61 -12.00
N TYR A 276 3.90 -1.13 -11.12
CA TYR A 276 3.48 -1.85 -9.92
C TYR A 276 4.48 -1.66 -8.78
N ASP A 277 4.12 -0.77 -7.86
CA ASP A 277 4.86 -0.54 -6.61
C ASP A 277 4.09 -1.18 -5.43
N PRO A 278 4.36 -2.44 -5.08
CA PRO A 278 3.59 -3.14 -4.05
C PRO A 278 3.95 -2.65 -2.65
N SER A 279 2.94 -2.44 -1.80
CA SER A 279 3.14 -2.38 -0.35
C SER A 279 3.39 -3.78 0.23
N TYR A 280 3.84 -3.86 1.49
CA TYR A 280 3.96 -5.17 2.17
C TYR A 280 2.62 -5.90 2.25
N SER A 281 1.50 -5.17 2.32
CA SER A 281 0.15 -5.75 2.31
C SER A 281 -0.15 -6.41 0.96
N ASP A 282 0.27 -5.78 -0.14
CA ASP A 282 0.11 -6.31 -1.49
C ASP A 282 0.98 -7.54 -1.70
N MET A 283 2.26 -7.47 -1.33
CA MET A 283 3.18 -8.61 -1.42
C MET A 283 2.67 -9.80 -0.60
N LEU A 284 2.31 -9.58 0.67
CA LEU A 284 1.78 -10.64 1.52
C LEU A 284 0.53 -11.26 0.92
N ARG A 285 -0.38 -10.45 0.40
CA ARG A 285 -1.60 -10.92 -0.25
C ARG A 285 -1.29 -11.79 -1.46
N VAL A 286 -0.36 -11.39 -2.33
CA VAL A 286 0.01 -12.19 -3.50
C VAL A 286 0.73 -13.48 -3.10
N ALA A 287 1.76 -13.38 -2.26
CA ALA A 287 2.56 -14.53 -1.81
C ALA A 287 1.67 -15.57 -1.10
N PHE A 288 0.82 -15.11 -0.19
CA PHE A 288 -0.13 -15.95 0.55
C PHE A 288 -1.14 -16.63 -0.38
N THR A 289 -1.84 -15.84 -1.20
CA THR A 289 -2.92 -16.37 -2.04
C THR A 289 -2.39 -17.39 -3.03
N THR A 290 -1.21 -17.16 -3.60
CA THR A 290 -0.56 -18.07 -4.56
C THR A 290 -0.16 -19.42 -3.96
N LYS A 291 0.33 -19.43 -2.72
CA LYS A 291 0.93 -20.62 -2.10
C LYS A 291 -0.06 -21.41 -1.22
N PHE A 292 -0.96 -20.73 -0.54
CA PHE A 292 -1.88 -21.35 0.42
C PHE A 292 -3.27 -21.63 -0.17
N ASN A 293 -3.56 -21.15 -1.38
CA ASN A 293 -4.88 -21.22 -2.02
C ASN A 293 -6.00 -20.66 -1.11
N ARG A 294 -5.70 -19.57 -0.39
CA ARG A 294 -6.59 -18.87 0.55
C ARG A 294 -6.47 -17.37 0.34
N GLY A 295 -7.56 -16.62 0.52
CA GLY A 295 -7.59 -15.18 0.24
C GLY A 295 -7.71 -14.25 1.45
N ARG A 296 -7.92 -14.80 2.65
CA ARG A 296 -8.11 -14.02 3.88
C ARG A 296 -6.80 -13.93 4.67
N LEU A 297 -6.28 -12.72 4.87
CA LEU A 297 -5.03 -12.54 5.63
C LEU A 297 -5.16 -12.98 7.10
N SER A 298 -6.38 -12.98 7.67
CA SER A 298 -6.65 -13.55 8.99
C SER A 298 -6.30 -15.04 9.08
N ASP A 299 -6.48 -15.81 7.99
CA ASP A 299 -6.07 -17.21 7.92
C ASP A 299 -4.55 -17.34 7.98
N LEU A 300 -3.81 -16.45 7.32
CA LEU A 300 -2.34 -16.45 7.37
C LEU A 300 -1.82 -16.20 8.79
N VAL A 301 -2.42 -15.26 9.52
CA VAL A 301 -2.05 -15.04 10.93
C VAL A 301 -2.30 -16.30 11.77
N GLY A 302 -3.41 -17.01 11.53
CA GLY A 302 -3.70 -18.28 12.18
C GLY A 302 -2.64 -19.34 11.86
N LEU A 303 -2.31 -19.50 10.59
CA LEU A 303 -1.32 -20.46 10.09
C LEU A 303 0.08 -20.21 10.66
N LEU A 304 0.54 -18.96 10.62
CA LEU A 304 1.80 -18.53 11.24
C LEU A 304 1.80 -18.62 12.77
N SER A 305 0.66 -18.90 13.40
CA SER A 305 0.58 -19.22 14.83
C SER A 305 0.51 -20.72 15.09
N GLY A 306 0.51 -21.56 14.04
CA GLY A 306 0.35 -23.02 14.14
C GLY A 306 -1.11 -23.49 14.14
N ARG A 307 -2.09 -22.65 13.79
CA ARG A 307 -3.51 -23.01 13.87
C ARG A 307 -3.87 -24.13 12.90
N ASN A 308 -4.36 -25.24 13.44
CA ASN A 308 -5.08 -26.26 12.70
C ASN A 308 -6.56 -25.86 12.59
N PHE A 309 -7.07 -25.70 11.37
CA PHE A 309 -8.46 -25.26 11.18
C PHE A 309 -9.50 -26.33 11.47
N ASP A 310 -9.13 -27.61 11.37
CA ASP A 310 -10.05 -28.75 11.55
C ASP A 310 -10.21 -29.08 13.04
N THR A 311 -9.11 -29.23 13.75
CA THR A 311 -9.08 -29.56 15.19
C THR A 311 -9.20 -28.33 16.08
N ARG A 312 -8.95 -27.13 15.53
CA ARG A 312 -8.84 -25.86 16.28
C ARG A 312 -7.71 -25.85 17.32
N SER A 313 -6.73 -26.75 17.19
CA SER A 313 -5.49 -26.74 17.99
C SER A 313 -4.41 -25.85 17.38
N TYR A 314 -3.36 -25.57 18.16
CA TYR A 314 -2.15 -24.90 17.71
C TYR A 314 -0.97 -25.89 17.76
N GLU A 315 -0.36 -26.13 16.60
CA GLU A 315 0.63 -27.17 16.34
C GLU A 315 1.89 -26.55 15.73
N LYS A 316 3.06 -26.89 16.30
CA LYS A 316 4.35 -26.32 15.89
C LYS A 316 4.72 -26.71 14.45
N GLU A 317 4.32 -27.90 13.99
CA GLU A 317 4.53 -28.37 12.62
C GLU A 317 3.83 -27.48 11.59
N ILE A 318 2.61 -27.00 11.90
CA ILE A 318 1.86 -26.09 11.02
C ILE A 318 2.55 -24.73 10.97
N GLU A 319 3.07 -24.24 12.09
CA GLU A 319 3.83 -22.99 12.13
C GLU A 319 5.08 -23.08 11.25
N GLU A 320 5.90 -24.11 11.47
CA GLU A 320 7.14 -24.38 10.70
C GLU A 320 6.87 -24.44 9.19
N GLU A 321 5.85 -25.22 8.79
CA GLU A 321 5.43 -25.33 7.39
C GLU A 321 4.95 -23.98 6.82
N SER A 322 4.17 -23.23 7.60
CA SER A 322 3.61 -21.94 7.16
C SER A 322 4.70 -20.91 6.89
N PHE A 323 5.73 -20.83 7.74
CA PHE A 323 6.88 -19.94 7.50
C PHE A 323 7.66 -20.35 6.25
N ARG A 324 7.88 -21.66 6.04
CA ARG A 324 8.53 -22.18 4.84
C ARG A 324 7.76 -21.83 3.56
N VAL A 325 6.46 -22.11 3.54
CA VAL A 325 5.59 -21.87 2.38
C VAL A 325 5.46 -20.37 2.07
N LEU A 326 5.36 -19.51 3.09
CA LEU A 326 5.33 -18.06 2.91
C LEU A 326 6.67 -17.53 2.36
N SER A 327 7.79 -18.02 2.88
CA SER A 327 9.15 -17.72 2.40
C SER A 327 9.30 -18.04 0.91
N GLU A 328 8.82 -19.22 0.47
CA GLU A 328 8.79 -19.55 -0.96
C GLU A 328 7.91 -18.61 -1.78
N GLY A 329 6.73 -18.24 -1.26
CA GLY A 329 5.83 -17.29 -1.92
C GLY A 329 6.47 -15.92 -2.12
N VAL A 330 7.19 -15.40 -1.11
CA VAL A 330 7.94 -14.15 -1.21
C VAL A 330 9.07 -14.29 -2.24
N ARG A 331 9.82 -15.40 -2.25
CA ARG A 331 10.85 -15.65 -3.27
C ARG A 331 10.29 -15.70 -4.70
N GLU A 332 9.13 -16.31 -4.90
CA GLU A 332 8.45 -16.33 -6.20
C GLU A 332 7.99 -14.93 -6.62
N PHE A 333 7.50 -14.13 -5.67
CA PHE A 333 7.06 -12.75 -5.89
C PHE A 333 8.21 -11.84 -6.34
N ILE A 334 9.35 -11.88 -5.64
CA ILE A 334 10.48 -10.97 -5.89
C ILE A 334 11.36 -11.39 -7.08
N ASN A 335 11.08 -12.54 -7.68
CA ASN A 335 11.85 -13.07 -8.80
C ASN A 335 11.77 -12.12 -10.01
N GLU A 336 12.92 -11.64 -10.47
CA GLU A 336 13.03 -10.67 -11.57
C GLU A 336 12.26 -11.10 -12.83
N THR A 337 12.42 -12.36 -13.23
CA THR A 337 11.80 -12.88 -14.45
C THR A 337 10.29 -12.93 -14.32
N HIS A 338 9.78 -13.36 -13.16
CA HIS A 338 8.35 -13.39 -12.90
C HIS A 338 7.76 -12.00 -12.86
N PHE A 339 8.36 -11.10 -12.09
CA PHE A 339 7.88 -9.74 -11.90
C PHE A 339 7.88 -8.95 -13.21
N LYS A 340 9.02 -8.92 -13.92
CA LYS A 340 9.12 -8.21 -15.21
C LYS A 340 8.19 -8.78 -16.27
N ARG A 341 8.08 -10.11 -16.37
CA ARG A 341 7.16 -10.72 -17.34
C ARG A 341 5.71 -10.42 -17.01
N PHE A 342 5.33 -10.40 -15.73
CA PHE A 342 4.01 -9.97 -15.31
C PHE A 342 3.71 -8.53 -15.75
N LEU A 343 4.63 -7.57 -15.51
CA LEU A 343 4.46 -6.19 -15.97
C LEU A 343 4.36 -6.08 -17.49
N MET A 344 5.15 -6.87 -18.24
CA MET A 344 5.03 -6.96 -19.70
C MET A 344 3.64 -7.45 -20.14
N ILE A 345 3.05 -8.43 -19.44
CA ILE A 345 1.69 -8.91 -19.72
C ILE A 345 0.68 -7.76 -19.55
N ILE A 346 0.75 -7.02 -18.44
CA ILE A 346 -0.11 -5.87 -18.16
C ILE A 346 0.05 -4.76 -19.22
N ARG A 347 1.30 -4.43 -19.60
CA ARG A 347 1.59 -3.49 -20.69
C ARG A 347 1.09 -3.94 -22.05
N SER A 348 1.14 -5.25 -22.33
CA SER A 348 0.65 -5.80 -23.58
C SER A 348 -0.87 -5.71 -23.68
N ALA A 349 -1.59 -5.68 -22.55
CA ALA A 349 -3.02 -5.33 -22.52
C ALA A 349 -3.27 -3.82 -22.74
N GLY A 350 -2.25 -2.97 -22.83
CA GLY A 350 -2.39 -1.54 -23.08
C GLY A 350 -2.37 -0.66 -21.82
N PHE A 351 -2.15 -1.22 -20.63
CA PHE A 351 -1.93 -0.47 -19.39
C PHE A 351 -0.45 -0.13 -19.29
N VAL A 352 -0.09 1.07 -19.76
CA VAL A 352 1.31 1.47 -19.95
C VAL A 352 1.82 2.47 -18.91
N ASP A 353 0.91 2.98 -18.08
CA ASP A 353 1.16 4.00 -17.07
C ASP A 353 0.42 3.64 -15.78
N SER A 354 1.05 3.88 -14.62
CA SER A 354 0.53 3.54 -13.29
C SER A 354 -0.83 4.21 -13.01
N SER A 355 -1.07 5.42 -13.54
CA SER A 355 -2.35 6.12 -13.39
C SER A 355 -3.53 5.43 -14.08
N MET A 356 -3.27 4.46 -14.96
CA MET A 356 -4.32 3.67 -15.61
C MET A 356 -4.88 2.57 -14.69
N ILE A 357 -4.14 2.19 -13.66
CA ILE A 357 -4.48 1.08 -12.78
C ILE A 357 -5.36 1.60 -11.64
N GLY A 358 -6.68 1.54 -11.85
CA GLY A 358 -7.66 1.98 -10.86
C GLY A 358 -7.87 1.04 -9.67
N SER A 359 -7.22 -0.13 -9.64
CA SER A 359 -7.35 -1.11 -8.55
C SER A 359 -6.08 -1.94 -8.37
N VAL A 360 -5.36 -1.68 -7.28
CA VAL A 360 -4.19 -2.48 -6.87
C VAL A 360 -4.60 -3.93 -6.58
N ASN A 361 -5.78 -4.17 -5.98
CA ASN A 361 -6.27 -5.53 -5.74
C ASN A 361 -6.49 -6.34 -7.03
N ALA A 362 -6.97 -5.71 -8.11
CA ALA A 362 -7.09 -6.40 -9.40
C ALA A 362 -5.71 -6.80 -9.95
N LEU A 363 -4.72 -5.94 -9.77
CA LEU A 363 -3.33 -6.19 -10.16
C LEU A 363 -2.70 -7.30 -9.30
N ASN A 364 -2.90 -7.25 -7.97
CA ASN A 364 -2.48 -8.29 -7.03
C ASN A 364 -3.02 -9.66 -7.44
N PHE A 365 -4.33 -9.77 -7.71
CA PHE A 365 -4.91 -11.05 -8.09
C PHE A 365 -4.45 -11.52 -9.48
N ALA A 366 -4.25 -10.58 -10.43
CA ALA A 366 -3.64 -10.92 -11.72
C ALA A 366 -2.23 -11.50 -11.54
N TYR A 367 -1.43 -10.98 -10.60
CA TYR A 367 -0.11 -11.52 -10.30
C TYR A 367 -0.18 -12.89 -9.61
N VAL A 368 -1.14 -13.08 -8.69
CA VAL A 368 -1.46 -14.39 -8.10
C VAL A 368 -1.73 -15.43 -9.18
N LEU A 369 -2.59 -15.09 -10.15
CA LEU A 369 -2.91 -15.97 -11.27
C LEU A 369 -1.69 -16.28 -12.12
N TYR A 370 -0.90 -15.26 -12.47
CA TYR A 370 0.31 -15.46 -13.23
C TYR A 370 1.27 -16.45 -12.53
N LEU A 371 1.59 -16.22 -11.25
CA LEU A 371 2.51 -17.07 -10.49
C LEU A 371 1.95 -18.50 -10.33
N LYS A 372 0.67 -18.63 -9.96
CA LYS A 372 0.03 -19.94 -9.78
C LYS A 372 -0.03 -20.72 -11.08
N LEU A 373 -0.51 -20.12 -12.17
CA LEU A 373 -0.62 -20.81 -13.46
C LEU A 373 0.76 -21.12 -14.04
N LYS A 374 1.76 -20.26 -13.82
CA LYS A 374 3.14 -20.53 -14.20
C LYS A 374 3.68 -21.78 -13.51
N ARG A 375 3.44 -21.91 -12.21
CA ARG A 375 3.85 -23.07 -11.42
C ARG A 375 3.10 -24.33 -11.84
N ASP A 376 1.79 -24.24 -11.98
CA ASP A 376 0.92 -25.40 -12.18
C ASP A 376 0.95 -25.88 -13.65
N LEU A 377 1.19 -24.99 -14.62
CA LEU A 377 1.12 -25.28 -16.08
C LEU A 377 2.42 -24.97 -16.85
N GLY A 378 3.48 -24.50 -16.19
CA GLY A 378 4.78 -24.24 -16.81
C GLY A 378 4.78 -23.10 -17.84
N ASN A 379 5.09 -23.42 -19.10
CA ASN A 379 5.19 -22.46 -20.22
C ASN A 379 3.93 -22.44 -21.10
N ASN A 380 2.75 -22.73 -20.54
CA ASN A 380 1.51 -22.73 -21.30
C ASN A 380 1.30 -21.35 -21.99
N PRO A 381 1.09 -21.32 -23.33
CA PRO A 381 0.99 -20.07 -24.08
C PRO A 381 -0.25 -19.24 -23.73
N ASN A 382 -1.28 -19.86 -23.15
CA ASN A 382 -2.54 -19.18 -22.83
C ASN A 382 -2.45 -18.34 -21.54
N ILE A 383 -1.44 -18.55 -20.69
CA ILE A 383 -1.31 -17.86 -19.39
C ILE A 383 -1.38 -16.34 -19.56
N GLU A 384 -0.70 -15.80 -20.58
CA GLU A 384 -0.66 -14.37 -20.81
C GLU A 384 -2.04 -13.81 -21.20
N SER A 385 -2.77 -14.49 -22.10
CA SER A 385 -4.14 -14.10 -22.48
C SER A 385 -5.09 -14.18 -21.29
N TRP A 386 -5.03 -15.27 -20.53
CA TRP A 386 -5.82 -15.51 -19.33
C TRP A 386 -5.63 -14.43 -18.25
N VAL A 387 -4.38 -14.06 -17.97
CA VAL A 387 -4.06 -13.01 -16.99
C VAL A 387 -4.59 -11.65 -17.46
N ARG A 388 -4.43 -11.30 -18.75
CA ARG A 388 -4.96 -10.05 -19.31
C ARG A 388 -6.48 -9.98 -19.23
N ARG A 389 -7.17 -11.05 -19.66
CA ARG A 389 -8.64 -11.14 -19.61
C ARG A 389 -9.17 -11.06 -18.20
N TRP A 390 -8.53 -11.75 -17.25
CA TRP A 390 -8.94 -11.67 -15.85
C TRP A 390 -8.74 -10.27 -15.27
N PHE A 391 -7.59 -9.64 -15.53
CA PHE A 391 -7.29 -8.30 -15.05
C PHE A 391 -8.29 -7.27 -15.59
N VAL A 392 -8.51 -7.25 -16.91
CA VAL A 392 -9.44 -6.30 -17.55
C VAL A 392 -10.88 -6.53 -17.10
N MET A 393 -11.33 -7.78 -17.01
CA MET A 393 -12.67 -8.10 -16.49
C MET A 393 -12.82 -7.62 -15.05
N SER A 394 -11.80 -7.81 -14.21
CA SER A 394 -11.82 -7.37 -12.81
C SER A 394 -11.95 -5.85 -12.66
N LEU A 395 -11.32 -5.09 -13.56
CA LEU A 395 -11.46 -3.63 -13.61
C LEU A 395 -12.86 -3.21 -14.09
N LEU A 396 -13.37 -3.83 -15.16
CA LEU A 396 -14.67 -3.50 -15.74
C LEU A 396 -15.84 -3.78 -14.79
N THR A 397 -15.74 -4.86 -14.01
CA THR A 397 -16.82 -5.31 -13.11
C THR A 397 -16.64 -4.83 -11.67
N GLY A 398 -15.50 -4.20 -11.34
CA GLY A 398 -15.17 -3.82 -9.96
C GLY A 398 -15.05 -5.02 -9.02
N ARG A 399 -14.63 -6.18 -9.55
CA ARG A 399 -14.65 -7.49 -8.86
C ARG A 399 -14.04 -7.47 -7.46
N TYR A 400 -12.99 -6.67 -7.25
CA TYR A 400 -12.24 -6.58 -6.00
C TYR A 400 -12.41 -5.24 -5.24
N SER A 401 -13.45 -4.46 -5.54
CA SER A 401 -13.68 -3.15 -4.90
C SER A 401 -14.47 -3.23 -3.59
N GLY A 402 -15.37 -4.20 -3.42
CA GLY A 402 -16.25 -4.30 -2.25
C GLY A 402 -15.67 -5.12 -1.10
N SER A 403 -15.57 -6.45 -1.28
CA SER A 403 -15.05 -7.39 -0.28
C SER A 403 -13.87 -8.18 -0.84
N PRO A 404 -12.71 -7.53 -1.07
CA PRO A 404 -11.59 -8.12 -1.79
C PRO A 404 -11.11 -9.44 -1.18
N GLU A 405 -10.99 -9.55 0.15
CA GLU A 405 -10.51 -10.79 0.80
C GLU A 405 -11.43 -11.99 0.57
N SER A 406 -12.73 -11.81 0.77
CA SER A 406 -13.71 -12.87 0.50
C SER A 406 -13.78 -13.22 -0.98
N ARG A 407 -13.51 -12.24 -1.87
CA ARG A 407 -13.48 -12.51 -3.30
C ARG A 407 -12.23 -13.25 -3.73
N PHE A 408 -11.05 -12.83 -3.26
CA PHE A 408 -9.78 -13.52 -3.45
C PHE A 408 -9.89 -14.98 -3.01
N ASP A 409 -10.49 -15.22 -1.83
CA ASP A 409 -10.62 -16.57 -1.28
C ASP A 409 -11.51 -17.48 -2.13
N LYS A 410 -12.65 -16.97 -2.60
CA LYS A 410 -13.51 -17.74 -3.53
C LYS A 410 -12.80 -18.02 -4.84
N ASP A 411 -12.17 -17.00 -5.43
CA ASP A 411 -11.59 -17.11 -6.76
C ASP A 411 -10.39 -18.06 -6.76
N ILE A 412 -9.49 -17.95 -5.76
CA ILE A 412 -8.31 -18.82 -5.72
C ILE A 412 -8.67 -20.28 -5.44
N LYS A 413 -9.69 -20.54 -4.62
CA LYS A 413 -10.21 -21.90 -4.39
C LYS A 413 -10.77 -22.50 -5.68
N ALA A 414 -11.58 -21.74 -6.41
CA ALA A 414 -12.09 -22.19 -7.70
C ALA A 414 -10.96 -22.51 -8.69
N VAL A 415 -9.94 -21.65 -8.77
CA VAL A 415 -8.76 -21.85 -9.63
C VAL A 415 -7.88 -23.01 -9.17
N HIS A 416 -7.89 -23.35 -7.88
CA HIS A 416 -7.17 -24.50 -7.37
C HIS A 416 -7.89 -25.83 -7.64
N GLU A 417 -9.22 -25.84 -7.53
CA GLU A 417 -10.05 -27.05 -7.63
C GLU A 417 -10.39 -27.44 -9.07
N ARG A 418 -10.32 -26.48 -10.01
CA ARG A 418 -10.81 -26.64 -11.39
C ARG A 418 -9.81 -26.10 -12.40
N LYS A 419 -9.95 -26.50 -13.68
CA LYS A 419 -9.15 -25.92 -14.76
C LYS A 419 -9.46 -24.43 -14.89
N PHE A 420 -8.41 -23.61 -14.96
CA PHE A 420 -8.55 -22.16 -15.01
C PHE A 420 -9.43 -21.67 -16.18
N GLU A 421 -9.33 -22.30 -17.35
CA GLU A 421 -10.14 -21.94 -18.52
C GLU A 421 -11.65 -22.08 -18.26
N GLU A 422 -12.07 -23.12 -17.54
CA GLU A 422 -13.48 -23.31 -17.17
C GLU A 422 -13.94 -22.24 -16.17
N VAL A 423 -13.09 -21.93 -15.18
CA VAL A 423 -13.38 -20.89 -14.17
C VAL A 423 -13.50 -19.51 -14.82
N LEU A 424 -12.57 -19.15 -15.70
CA LEU A 424 -12.61 -17.89 -16.44
C LEU A 424 -13.85 -17.83 -17.32
N GLY A 425 -14.13 -18.87 -18.10
CA GLY A 425 -15.28 -18.90 -19.02
C GLY A 425 -16.63 -18.76 -18.30
N GLU A 426 -16.80 -19.40 -17.14
CA GLU A 426 -18.03 -19.24 -16.34
C GLU A 426 -18.20 -17.83 -15.78
N ILE A 427 -17.11 -17.23 -15.26
CA ILE A 427 -17.15 -15.87 -14.73
C ILE A 427 -17.43 -14.87 -15.85
N GLU A 428 -16.80 -15.02 -17.00
CA GLU A 428 -17.05 -14.17 -18.17
C GLU A 428 -18.51 -14.31 -18.66
N ALA A 429 -19.04 -15.52 -18.74
CA ALA A 429 -20.44 -15.74 -19.12
C ALA A 429 -21.43 -15.09 -18.14
N ALA A 430 -21.10 -15.09 -16.84
CA ALA A 430 -21.94 -14.49 -15.80
C ALA A 430 -21.85 -12.95 -15.78
N GLU A 431 -20.64 -12.40 -15.89
CA GLU A 431 -20.40 -10.97 -15.66
C GLU A 431 -20.41 -10.14 -16.95
N LEU A 432 -20.00 -10.74 -18.08
CA LEU A 432 -19.81 -10.07 -19.37
C LEU A 432 -20.88 -10.50 -20.40
N SER A 433 -22.13 -10.59 -19.95
CA SER A 433 -23.30 -10.87 -20.79
C SER A 433 -23.56 -9.78 -21.83
N ASP A 434 -24.40 -10.06 -22.83
CA ASP A 434 -24.81 -9.02 -23.79
C ASP A 434 -25.49 -7.82 -23.11
N ALA A 435 -26.23 -8.04 -22.02
CA ALA A 435 -26.79 -6.96 -21.23
C ALA A 435 -25.71 -6.06 -20.60
N PHE A 436 -24.59 -6.64 -20.15
CA PHE A 436 -23.44 -5.86 -19.67
C PHE A 436 -22.86 -5.01 -20.81
N TRP A 437 -22.61 -5.61 -21.98
CA TRP A 437 -21.99 -4.89 -23.10
C TRP A 437 -22.87 -3.81 -23.72
N ASP A 438 -24.17 -4.10 -23.88
CA ASP A 438 -25.10 -3.24 -24.60
C ASP A 438 -25.69 -2.14 -23.73
N PHE A 439 -25.75 -2.35 -22.40
CA PHE A 439 -26.35 -1.40 -21.46
C PHE A 439 -25.45 -1.06 -20.27
N GLY A 440 -24.90 -2.07 -19.57
CA GLY A 440 -24.11 -1.86 -18.35
C GLY A 440 -22.85 -1.02 -18.56
N LEU A 441 -22.04 -1.35 -19.56
CA LEU A 441 -20.81 -0.65 -19.87
C LEU A 441 -21.06 0.76 -20.43
N PRO A 442 -21.98 0.99 -21.39
CA PRO A 442 -22.38 2.33 -21.79
C PRO A 442 -22.86 3.19 -20.61
N GLN A 443 -23.63 2.61 -19.68
CA GLN A 443 -24.06 3.32 -18.47
C GLN A 443 -22.87 3.68 -17.57
N SER A 444 -21.86 2.83 -17.48
CA SER A 444 -20.64 3.08 -16.69
C SER A 444 -19.80 4.24 -17.25
N LEU A 445 -19.99 4.59 -18.53
CA LEU A 445 -19.35 5.71 -19.23
C LEU A 445 -20.12 7.05 -19.13
N THR A 446 -21.20 7.14 -18.33
CA THR A 446 -21.90 8.42 -18.07
C THR A 446 -21.22 9.28 -16.99
N THR A 447 -20.15 8.77 -16.40
CA THR A 447 -19.38 9.45 -15.34
C THR A 447 -18.58 10.64 -15.87
N SER A 448 -18.23 11.57 -14.98
CA SER A 448 -17.28 12.66 -15.25
C SER A 448 -15.87 12.40 -14.71
N SER A 449 -15.64 11.24 -14.08
CA SER A 449 -14.35 10.88 -13.48
C SER A 449 -13.45 10.23 -14.52
N VAL A 450 -12.31 10.87 -14.79
CA VAL A 450 -11.23 10.31 -15.65
C VAL A 450 -10.56 9.09 -15.02
N ASN A 451 -10.78 8.84 -13.73
CA ASN A 451 -10.28 7.67 -13.00
C ASN A 451 -11.27 6.51 -12.99
N ALA A 452 -12.42 6.63 -13.67
CA ALA A 452 -13.37 5.54 -13.74
C ALA A 452 -12.80 4.35 -14.54
N PRO A 453 -13.02 3.09 -14.11
CA PRO A 453 -12.42 1.92 -14.76
C PRO A 453 -12.75 1.82 -16.26
N ALA A 454 -14.01 2.08 -16.64
CA ALA A 454 -14.45 1.95 -18.04
C ALA A 454 -13.68 2.87 -19.00
N ILE A 455 -13.36 4.12 -18.61
CA ILE A 455 -12.59 5.02 -19.48
C ILE A 455 -11.11 4.64 -19.52
N LYS A 456 -10.54 4.15 -18.40
CA LYS A 456 -9.15 3.64 -18.38
C LYS A 456 -9.01 2.41 -19.29
N VAL A 457 -9.98 1.49 -19.26
CA VAL A 457 -10.01 0.33 -20.16
C VAL A 457 -10.22 0.75 -21.62
N PHE A 458 -11.02 1.77 -21.89
CA PHE A 458 -11.12 2.35 -23.24
C PHE A 458 -9.77 2.84 -23.77
N TRP A 459 -9.02 3.59 -22.95
CA TRP A 459 -7.69 4.07 -23.34
C TRP A 459 -6.68 2.92 -23.46
N ALA A 460 -6.76 1.90 -22.61
CA ALA A 460 -5.96 0.68 -22.75
C ALA A 460 -6.27 -0.04 -24.08
N ALA A 461 -7.54 -0.11 -24.49
CA ALA A 461 -7.94 -0.66 -25.78
C ALA A 461 -7.35 0.12 -26.96
N GLN A 462 -7.33 1.46 -26.87
CA GLN A 462 -6.68 2.31 -27.88
C GLN A 462 -5.16 2.09 -27.92
N ALA A 463 -4.51 2.02 -26.76
CA ALA A 463 -3.08 1.78 -26.65
C ALA A 463 -2.66 0.39 -27.16
N ASN A 464 -3.48 -0.65 -26.89
CA ASN A 464 -3.25 -2.01 -27.36
C ASN A 464 -3.38 -2.12 -28.89
N ARG A 465 -4.33 -1.39 -29.49
CA ARG A 465 -4.58 -1.40 -30.95
C ARG A 465 -3.64 -0.47 -31.74
N GLY A 466 -2.80 0.29 -31.06
CA GLY A 466 -1.95 1.30 -31.70
C GLY A 466 -2.75 2.46 -32.30
N ASP A 467 -3.94 2.73 -31.78
CA ASP A 467 -4.80 3.82 -32.25
C ASP A 467 -4.06 5.17 -32.12
N LYS A 468 -4.21 6.02 -33.12
CA LYS A 468 -3.68 7.39 -33.11
C LYS A 468 -4.57 8.32 -32.28
N GLY A 469 -3.95 9.30 -31.62
CA GLY A 469 -4.71 10.35 -30.93
C GLY A 469 -5.63 11.11 -31.88
N PHE A 470 -6.64 11.77 -31.34
CA PHE A 470 -7.60 12.53 -32.14
C PHE A 470 -6.89 13.60 -33.00
N LEU A 471 -7.16 13.57 -34.31
CA LEU A 471 -6.52 14.39 -35.34
C LEU A 471 -4.98 14.28 -35.41
N SER A 472 -4.41 13.24 -34.79
CA SER A 472 -3.01 12.86 -34.94
C SER A 472 -2.83 11.89 -36.09
N LYS A 473 -1.79 12.13 -36.90
CA LYS A 473 -1.37 11.20 -37.97
C LYS A 473 -0.41 10.15 -37.46
N ASP A 474 0.55 10.55 -36.63
CA ASP A 474 1.73 9.75 -36.31
C ASP A 474 1.78 9.29 -34.85
N ILE A 475 1.25 10.08 -33.91
CA ILE A 475 1.41 9.82 -32.47
C ILE A 475 0.27 8.93 -31.96
N THR A 476 0.64 7.83 -31.30
CA THR A 476 -0.35 6.89 -30.75
C THR A 476 -0.91 7.36 -29.42
N VAL A 477 -2.09 6.87 -29.04
CA VAL A 477 -2.64 7.05 -27.69
C VAL A 477 -1.70 6.46 -26.63
N ARG A 478 -0.98 5.38 -26.95
CA ARG A 478 0.04 4.78 -26.09
C ARG A 478 1.16 5.77 -25.75
N ASP A 479 1.71 6.45 -26.77
CA ASP A 479 2.76 7.45 -26.58
C ASP A 479 2.26 8.65 -25.77
N MET A 480 1.03 9.09 -26.03
CA MET A 480 0.36 10.16 -25.28
C MET A 480 0.14 9.79 -23.81
N LEU A 481 -0.21 8.55 -23.51
CA LEU A 481 -0.35 8.08 -22.12
C LEU A 481 1.00 8.09 -21.39
N THR A 482 2.10 7.76 -22.08
CA THR A 482 3.43 7.61 -21.49
C THR A 482 4.17 8.94 -21.35
N HIS A 483 3.91 9.91 -22.24
CA HIS A 483 4.71 11.15 -22.37
C HIS A 483 3.87 12.44 -22.23
N HIS A 484 2.78 12.40 -21.45
CA HIS A 484 1.91 13.55 -21.14
C HIS A 484 1.17 14.17 -22.34
N GLY A 485 0.35 13.37 -23.03
CA GLY A 485 -0.65 13.88 -23.96
C GLY A 485 -1.82 14.57 -23.25
N ASP A 486 -2.52 15.45 -23.98
CA ASP A 486 -3.62 16.22 -23.42
C ASP A 486 -4.95 15.48 -23.57
N ILE A 487 -5.76 15.51 -22.52
CA ILE A 487 -7.17 15.17 -22.60
C ILE A 487 -7.96 16.41 -23.03
N HIS A 488 -8.61 16.34 -24.19
CA HIS A 488 -9.44 17.42 -24.72
C HIS A 488 -10.92 17.03 -24.76
N HIS A 489 -11.78 18.04 -24.58
CA HIS A 489 -13.23 17.91 -24.75
C HIS A 489 -13.60 18.06 -26.23
N ILE A 490 -14.13 17.03 -26.87
CA ILE A 490 -14.57 17.08 -28.28
C ILE A 490 -15.53 18.25 -28.51
N PHE A 491 -16.52 18.39 -27.64
CA PHE A 491 -17.30 19.62 -27.48
C PHE A 491 -16.64 20.47 -26.39
N PRO A 492 -15.93 21.58 -26.73
CA PRO A 492 -15.14 22.29 -25.75
C PRO A 492 -15.95 22.78 -24.55
N LYS A 493 -15.33 22.69 -23.37
CA LYS A 493 -15.96 23.08 -22.10
C LYS A 493 -16.57 24.49 -22.12
N ASN A 494 -15.85 25.48 -22.63
CA ASN A 494 -16.33 26.86 -22.65
C ASN A 494 -17.53 27.04 -23.58
N PHE A 495 -17.56 26.32 -24.70
CA PHE A 495 -18.67 26.31 -25.65
C PHE A 495 -19.96 25.76 -25.02
N LEU A 496 -19.87 24.69 -24.23
CA LEU A 496 -21.01 24.10 -23.53
C LEU A 496 -21.44 24.92 -22.30
N LYS A 497 -20.48 25.49 -21.56
CA LYS A 497 -20.74 26.34 -20.38
C LYS A 497 -21.56 27.58 -20.75
N GLN A 498 -21.24 28.23 -21.87
CA GLN A 498 -21.99 29.41 -22.36
C GLN A 498 -23.45 29.10 -22.71
N ARG A 499 -23.78 27.81 -22.92
CA ARG A 499 -25.15 27.34 -23.21
C ARG A 499 -25.87 26.80 -21.97
N GLY A 500 -25.33 27.05 -20.78
CA GLY A 500 -25.98 26.70 -19.52
C GLY A 500 -25.84 25.23 -19.10
N LEU A 501 -25.01 24.43 -19.78
CA LEU A 501 -24.75 23.05 -19.34
C LEU A 501 -23.93 23.03 -18.05
N GLN A 502 -24.33 22.17 -17.11
CA GLN A 502 -23.64 21.99 -15.85
C GLN A 502 -22.31 21.24 -16.01
N ARG A 503 -21.43 21.41 -15.02
CA ARG A 503 -20.09 20.77 -15.00
C ARG A 503 -20.11 19.26 -15.14
N SER A 504 -21.05 18.60 -14.46
CA SER A 504 -21.24 17.14 -14.56
C SER A 504 -21.57 16.67 -15.98
N LYS A 505 -22.18 17.53 -16.81
CA LYS A 505 -22.58 17.20 -18.18
C LYS A 505 -21.47 17.38 -19.18
N TYR A 506 -20.78 18.52 -19.18
CA TYR A 506 -19.71 18.76 -20.16
C TYR A 506 -18.42 18.00 -19.85
N ASN A 507 -18.17 17.60 -18.59
CA ASN A 507 -17.00 16.81 -18.19
C ASN A 507 -17.22 15.29 -18.28
N GLN A 508 -18.27 14.81 -18.94
CA GLN A 508 -18.49 13.37 -19.10
C GLN A 508 -17.36 12.72 -19.89
N VAL A 509 -16.97 11.50 -19.50
CA VAL A 509 -15.81 10.80 -20.09
C VAL A 509 -15.98 10.52 -21.58
N ALA A 510 -17.21 10.32 -22.04
CA ALA A 510 -17.54 10.20 -23.45
C ALA A 510 -17.39 11.51 -24.24
N ASN A 511 -17.02 12.64 -23.62
CA ASN A 511 -16.61 13.86 -24.31
C ASN A 511 -15.07 13.98 -24.42
N TYR A 512 -14.29 13.02 -23.90
CA TYR A 512 -12.83 13.10 -23.88
C TYR A 512 -12.13 12.34 -25.00
N VAL A 513 -11.05 12.92 -25.51
CA VAL A 513 -10.06 12.28 -26.41
C VAL A 513 -8.67 12.65 -25.99
N TYR A 514 -7.71 11.77 -26.27
CA TYR A 514 -6.30 12.13 -26.26
C TYR A 514 -5.94 12.85 -27.55
N VAL A 515 -5.20 13.95 -27.42
CA VAL A 515 -4.80 14.79 -28.55
C VAL A 515 -3.40 15.36 -28.29
N GLN A 516 -2.68 15.69 -29.37
CA GLN A 516 -1.42 16.42 -29.25
C GLN A 516 -1.65 17.85 -28.77
N GLN A 517 -0.76 18.37 -27.93
CA GLN A 517 -0.87 19.72 -27.36
C GLN A 517 -1.04 20.81 -28.43
N GLU A 518 -0.31 20.72 -29.55
CA GLU A 518 -0.42 21.68 -30.65
C GLU A 518 -1.82 21.68 -31.32
N VAL A 519 -2.46 20.51 -31.41
CA VAL A 519 -3.81 20.37 -31.97
C VAL A 519 -4.83 20.86 -30.95
N ASN A 520 -4.63 20.52 -29.67
CA ASN A 520 -5.45 21.00 -28.56
C ASN A 520 -5.52 22.54 -28.53
N ILE A 521 -4.37 23.21 -28.63
CA ILE A 521 -4.26 24.69 -28.68
C ILE A 521 -5.03 25.26 -29.87
N LYS A 522 -4.91 24.65 -31.06
CA LYS A 522 -5.58 25.12 -32.28
C LYS A 522 -7.10 24.93 -32.24
N ILE A 523 -7.60 23.84 -31.64
CA ILE A 523 -9.06 23.63 -31.45
C ILE A 523 -9.59 24.67 -30.46
N GLY A 524 -8.92 24.83 -29.32
CA GLY A 524 -9.23 25.83 -28.31
C GLY A 524 -10.66 25.72 -27.77
N HIS A 525 -11.52 26.68 -28.14
CA HIS A 525 -12.93 26.73 -27.72
C HIS A 525 -13.91 26.58 -28.90
N THR A 526 -13.39 26.19 -30.06
CA THR A 526 -14.14 26.12 -31.32
C THR A 526 -15.15 24.97 -31.28
N ALA A 527 -16.37 25.19 -31.77
CA ALA A 527 -17.38 24.15 -31.81
C ALA A 527 -16.99 23.00 -32.77
N PRO A 528 -17.42 21.74 -32.51
CA PRO A 528 -17.20 20.60 -33.40
C PRO A 528 -17.51 20.88 -34.87
N ALA A 529 -18.70 21.42 -35.15
CA ALA A 529 -19.11 21.76 -36.51
C ALA A 529 -18.11 22.69 -37.21
N ALA A 530 -17.58 23.69 -36.50
CA ALA A 530 -16.67 24.67 -37.06
C ALA A 530 -15.25 24.11 -37.29
N TYR A 531 -14.63 23.50 -36.28
CA TYR A 531 -13.28 22.95 -36.48
C TYR A 531 -13.29 21.73 -37.40
N MET A 532 -14.36 20.93 -37.43
CA MET A 532 -14.47 19.80 -38.36
C MET A 532 -14.69 20.27 -39.80
N ALA A 533 -15.42 21.37 -40.03
CA ALA A 533 -15.51 21.97 -41.36
C ALA A 533 -14.13 22.40 -41.87
N ASP A 534 -13.32 23.00 -41.00
CA ASP A 534 -11.94 23.36 -41.34
C ASP A 534 -11.06 22.11 -41.60
N VAL A 535 -11.22 21.04 -40.81
CA VAL A 535 -10.52 19.76 -41.01
C VAL A 535 -10.91 19.11 -42.35
N LEU A 536 -12.19 19.17 -42.74
CA LEU A 536 -12.64 18.66 -44.04
C LEU A 536 -12.06 19.50 -45.19
N ALA A 537 -12.08 20.83 -45.09
CA ALA A 537 -11.45 21.71 -46.06
C ALA A 537 -9.92 21.49 -46.17
N GLN A 538 -9.28 21.10 -45.06
CA GLN A 538 -7.86 20.70 -45.04
C GLN A 538 -7.62 19.41 -45.84
N CYS A 539 -8.59 18.48 -45.84
CA CYS A 539 -8.51 17.25 -46.62
C CYS A 539 -8.72 17.50 -48.12
N ASP A 540 -9.53 18.49 -48.48
CA ASP A 540 -9.76 18.89 -49.87
C ASP A 540 -8.58 19.69 -50.45
N SER A 541 -8.04 20.63 -49.67
CA SER A 541 -6.98 21.54 -50.11
C SER A 541 -5.56 20.97 -49.95
N GLY A 542 -5.38 19.97 -49.09
CA GLY A 542 -4.07 19.45 -48.69
C GLY A 542 -3.27 20.37 -47.75
N LEU A 543 -3.81 21.54 -47.39
CA LEU A 543 -3.16 22.52 -46.51
C LEU A 543 -3.50 22.22 -45.04
N ALA A 544 -2.52 21.69 -44.30
CA ALA A 544 -2.70 21.29 -42.91
C ALA A 544 -2.96 22.50 -42.00
N ARG A 545 -4.14 22.52 -41.36
CA ARG A 545 -4.50 23.50 -40.32
C ARG A 545 -4.54 22.83 -38.95
N TYR A 546 -5.21 21.69 -38.83
CA TYR A 546 -5.37 20.90 -37.61
C TYR A 546 -4.62 19.57 -37.74
N GLY A 547 -3.49 19.46 -37.04
CA GLY A 547 -2.62 18.29 -37.14
C GLY A 547 -2.07 18.09 -38.56
N ALA A 548 -1.64 16.86 -38.87
CA ALA A 548 -1.03 16.50 -40.15
C ALA A 548 -1.94 15.63 -41.06
N ILE A 549 -3.21 15.40 -40.67
CA ILE A 549 -4.16 14.63 -41.46
C ILE A 549 -4.68 15.49 -42.62
N THR A 550 -4.34 15.14 -43.85
CA THR A 550 -4.72 15.89 -45.07
C THR A 550 -5.45 15.03 -46.10
N ARG A 551 -5.83 13.78 -45.75
CA ARG A 551 -6.62 12.89 -46.59
C ARG A 551 -7.90 12.48 -45.87
N LEU A 552 -9.02 12.47 -46.59
CA LEU A 552 -10.31 12.12 -46.03
C LEU A 552 -10.35 10.68 -45.47
N ASP A 553 -9.70 9.74 -46.14
CA ASP A 553 -9.63 8.34 -45.67
C ASP A 553 -8.87 8.23 -44.33
N ASP A 554 -7.75 8.93 -44.20
CA ASP A 554 -6.96 8.97 -42.96
C ASP A 554 -7.78 9.59 -41.81
N LEU A 555 -8.58 10.63 -42.12
CA LEU A 555 -9.50 11.24 -41.16
C LEU A 555 -10.58 10.27 -40.71
N LYS A 556 -11.24 9.56 -41.64
CA LYS A 556 -12.27 8.57 -41.30
C LYS A 556 -11.73 7.47 -40.41
N VAL A 557 -10.53 6.96 -40.70
CA VAL A 557 -9.85 5.98 -39.84
C VAL A 557 -9.55 6.56 -38.46
N ASN A 558 -9.10 7.81 -38.36
CA ASN A 558 -8.84 8.48 -37.08
C ASN A 558 -10.11 8.71 -36.24
N LEU A 559 -11.23 9.09 -36.87
CA LEU A 559 -12.52 9.25 -36.20
C LEU A 559 -13.02 7.91 -35.67
N ALA A 560 -13.01 6.86 -36.51
CA ALA A 560 -13.42 5.52 -36.13
C ALA A 560 -12.54 4.94 -34.99
N SER A 561 -11.22 5.14 -35.06
CA SER A 561 -10.29 4.68 -34.01
C SER A 561 -10.51 5.40 -32.67
N ASN A 562 -11.05 6.62 -32.68
CA ASN A 562 -11.41 7.39 -31.48
C ASN A 562 -12.88 7.23 -31.04
N CYS A 563 -13.62 6.31 -31.68
CA CYS A 563 -15.04 6.06 -31.45
C CYS A 563 -15.90 7.33 -31.63
N LEU A 564 -15.55 8.12 -32.65
CA LEU A 564 -16.30 9.31 -33.04
C LEU A 564 -17.21 9.00 -34.23
N PRO A 565 -18.46 9.53 -34.26
CA PRO A 565 -19.30 9.46 -35.45
C PRO A 565 -18.62 10.11 -36.65
N GLU A 566 -18.79 9.52 -37.84
CA GLU A 566 -18.21 10.07 -39.09
C GLU A 566 -18.77 11.46 -39.41
N ASP A 567 -20.01 11.72 -39.03
CA ASP A 567 -20.73 12.98 -39.21
C ASP A 567 -20.56 13.94 -38.03
N LEU A 568 -19.41 13.92 -37.32
CA LEU A 568 -19.15 14.81 -36.18
C LEU A 568 -19.40 16.30 -36.49
N ALA A 569 -19.19 16.71 -37.75
CA ALA A 569 -19.48 18.08 -38.22
C ALA A 569 -20.97 18.44 -38.23
N ALA A 570 -21.87 17.45 -38.31
CA ALA A 570 -23.31 17.65 -38.37
C ALA A 570 -23.94 17.91 -37.00
N TYR A 571 -23.27 17.51 -35.91
CA TYR A 571 -23.81 17.65 -34.56
C TYR A 571 -23.90 19.11 -34.13
N GLN A 572 -25.14 19.55 -33.89
CA GLN A 572 -25.44 20.82 -33.27
C GLN A 572 -25.36 20.72 -31.73
N PRO A 573 -25.13 21.84 -31.01
CA PRO A 573 -25.05 21.82 -29.55
C PRO A 573 -26.25 21.17 -28.86
N GLU A 574 -27.44 21.26 -29.43
CA GLU A 574 -28.69 20.69 -28.92
C GLU A 574 -28.68 19.15 -28.97
N GLN A 575 -27.82 18.56 -29.82
CA GLN A 575 -27.67 17.13 -30.00
C GLN A 575 -26.54 16.54 -29.13
N PHE A 576 -25.97 17.30 -28.19
CA PHE A 576 -24.85 16.86 -27.37
C PHE A 576 -25.13 15.57 -26.59
N GLU A 577 -26.33 15.38 -26.04
CA GLU A 577 -26.67 14.14 -25.32
C GLU A 577 -26.81 12.93 -26.28
N ALA A 578 -27.32 13.16 -27.50
CA ALA A 578 -27.38 12.12 -28.54
C ALA A 578 -25.98 11.71 -29.00
N PHE A 579 -25.08 12.69 -29.17
CA PHE A 579 -23.67 12.46 -29.43
C PHE A 579 -23.02 11.59 -28.36
N LEU A 580 -23.20 11.95 -27.08
CA LEU A 580 -22.63 11.18 -25.98
C LEU A 580 -23.20 9.76 -25.93
N ALA A 581 -24.50 9.57 -26.16
CA ALA A 581 -25.12 8.26 -26.19
C ALA A 581 -24.51 7.36 -27.28
N GLU A 582 -24.38 7.87 -28.50
CA GLU A 582 -23.80 7.13 -29.62
C GLU A 582 -22.31 6.84 -29.38
N ARG A 583 -21.54 7.82 -28.91
CA ARG A 583 -20.12 7.62 -28.60
C ARG A 583 -19.92 6.57 -27.50
N ARG A 584 -20.73 6.56 -26.44
CA ARG A 584 -20.65 5.51 -25.40
C ARG A 584 -20.89 4.11 -25.97
N ARG A 585 -21.83 3.97 -26.91
CA ARG A 585 -22.09 2.70 -27.61
C ARG A 585 -20.87 2.26 -28.42
N LEU A 586 -20.28 3.16 -29.21
CA LEU A 586 -19.07 2.87 -29.99
C LEU A 586 -17.86 2.53 -29.10
N MET A 587 -17.68 3.26 -27.99
CA MET A 587 -16.64 2.97 -27.00
C MET A 587 -16.82 1.59 -26.36
N ALA A 588 -18.04 1.23 -25.95
CA ALA A 588 -18.34 -0.07 -25.39
C ALA A 588 -18.08 -1.21 -26.39
N GLN A 589 -18.43 -1.01 -27.66
CA GLN A 589 -18.12 -1.96 -28.74
C GLN A 589 -16.61 -2.14 -28.95
N LYS A 590 -15.83 -1.04 -28.93
CA LYS A 590 -14.36 -1.13 -28.99
C LYS A 590 -13.81 -1.94 -27.82
N ILE A 591 -14.27 -1.66 -26.60
CA ILE A 591 -13.84 -2.41 -25.41
C ILE A 591 -14.21 -3.88 -25.53
N LYS A 592 -15.44 -4.23 -25.97
CA LYS A 592 -15.88 -5.63 -26.18
C LYS A 592 -14.95 -6.36 -27.13
N GLN A 593 -14.69 -5.78 -28.30
CA GLN A 593 -13.80 -6.39 -29.30
C GLN A 593 -12.34 -6.47 -28.82
N TYR A 594 -11.89 -5.49 -28.05
CA TYR A 594 -10.55 -5.50 -27.46
C TYR A 594 -10.43 -6.64 -26.45
N TYR A 595 -11.39 -6.75 -25.54
CA TYR A 595 -11.42 -7.76 -24.50
C TYR A 595 -11.36 -9.18 -25.06
N TRP A 596 -12.18 -9.49 -26.07
CA TRP A 596 -12.19 -10.81 -26.70
C TRP A 596 -10.99 -11.08 -27.62
N GLY A 597 -10.17 -10.06 -27.89
CA GLY A 597 -8.89 -10.19 -28.59
C GLY A 597 -7.68 -10.37 -27.67
N LEU A 598 -7.86 -10.33 -26.34
CA LEU A 598 -6.78 -10.44 -25.34
C LEU A 598 -6.25 -11.86 -25.13
#